data_AF-A0AA42NQ12-F1
#
_entry.id   AF-A0AA42NQ12-F1
#
_cell.length_a   1.000
_cell.length_b   1.000
_cell.length_c   1.000
_cell.angle_alpha   90.00
_cell.angle_beta   90.00
_cell.angle_gamma   90.00
#
_symmetry.space_group_name_H-M   'P 1'
#
loop_
_entity.id
_entity.type
_entity.pdbx_description
1 polymer ?
#
loop_
_entity_poly.entity_id
_entity_poly.type
_entity_poly.pdbx_seq_one_letter_code
_entity_poly.pdbx_strand_id
1 'polypeptide(L)' 'MTIRCLIAGCSWSAGVATLIGKETLLCQCCSRCGSFRYVPGE' A
#
# COMPACT_ATOMS: atom_id res chain seq x y z
N MET A 1 2.82 -11.47 4.12
CA MET A 1 1.56 -11.81 3.42
C MET A 1 0.85 -12.92 4.17
N THR A 2 -0.49 -12.90 4.27
CA THR A 2 -1.30 -13.96 4.91
C THR A 2 -2.20 -14.63 3.87
N ILE A 3 -2.60 -15.89 4.08
CA ILE A 3 -3.50 -16.64 3.17
C ILE A 3 -4.78 -15.86 2.88
N ARG A 4 -5.32 -15.16 3.89
CA ARG A 4 -6.53 -14.33 3.72
C ARG A 4 -6.37 -13.24 2.67
N CYS A 5 -5.20 -12.61 2.58
CA CYS A 5 -4.92 -11.59 1.57
C CYS A 5 -4.70 -12.17 0.16
N LEU A 6 -4.27 -13.43 0.06
CA LEU A 6 -4.18 -14.12 -1.23
C LEU A 6 -5.57 -14.42 -1.81
N ILE A 7 -6.52 -14.83 -0.95
CA ILE A 7 -7.87 -15.22 -1.38
C ILE A 7 -8.79 -14.01 -1.52
N ALA A 8 -8.81 -13.10 -0.54
CA ALA A 8 -9.79 -12.01 -0.46
C ALA A 8 -9.22 -10.64 -0.84
N GLY A 9 -7.98 -10.59 -1.36
CA GLY A 9 -7.26 -9.36 -1.64
C GLY A 9 -6.79 -8.60 -0.39
N CYS A 10 -5.86 -7.68 -0.62
CA CYS A 10 -5.37 -6.77 0.42
C CYS A 10 -6.35 -5.61 0.65
N SER A 11 -6.45 -5.17 1.90
CA SER A 11 -7.20 -3.98 2.29
C SER A 11 -6.21 -2.86 2.58
N TRP A 12 -6.06 -1.96 1.61
CA TRP A 12 -5.08 -0.89 1.64
C TRP A 12 -5.58 0.31 2.44
N SER A 13 -4.70 0.92 3.24
CA SER A 13 -4.95 2.21 3.89
C SER A 13 -5.09 3.35 2.87
N ALA A 14 -5.62 4.50 3.30
CA ALA A 14 -5.74 5.72 2.48
C ALA A 14 -4.42 6.10 1.78
N GLY A 15 -3.29 5.89 2.46
CA GLY A 15 -1.96 6.11 1.92
C GLY A 15 -1.38 7.43 2.41
N VAL A 16 -0.06 7.44 2.59
CA VAL A 16 0.69 8.63 3.01
C VAL A 16 1.55 9.06 1.84
N ALA A 17 1.39 10.33 1.43
CA ALA A 17 2.24 10.93 0.40
C ALA A 17 3.70 10.87 0.85
N THR A 18 4.53 10.24 0.03
CA THR A 18 5.93 9.96 0.29
C THR A 18 6.73 10.31 -0.95
N LEU A 19 7.80 11.08 -0.80
CA LEU A 19 8.71 11.40 -1.88
C LEU A 19 9.70 10.23 -2.06
N ILE A 20 9.67 9.59 -3.22
CA ILE A 20 10.63 8.54 -3.61
C ILE A 20 11.40 9.03 -4.83
N GLY A 21 12.68 9.36 -4.62
CA GLY A 21 13.48 10.02 -5.64
C GLY A 21 12.92 11.40 -5.97
N LYS A 22 12.36 11.56 -7.17
CA LYS A 22 11.72 12.79 -7.64
C LYS A 22 10.19 12.67 -7.78
N GLU A 23 9.63 11.51 -7.44
CA GLU A 23 8.22 11.22 -7.62
C GLU A 23 7.49 11.20 -6.26
N THR A 24 6.31 11.81 -6.22
CA THR A 24 5.42 11.72 -5.06
C THR A 24 4.54 10.49 -5.24
N LEU A 25 4.71 9.52 -4.37
CA LEU A 25 3.92 8.28 -4.35
C LEU A 25 3.11 8.20 -3.07
N LEU A 26 1.94 7.58 -3.13
CA LEU A 26 1.17 7.19 -1.95
C LEU A 26 1.69 5.86 -1.45
N CYS A 27 2.31 5.88 -0.27
CA CYS A 27 2.68 4.68 0.48
C CYS A 27 1.45 4.14 1.20
N GLN A 28 0.98 2.97 0.81
CA GLN A 28 -0.18 2.31 1.42
C GLN A 28 0.25 1.03 2.14
N CYS A 29 -0.29 0.81 3.33
CA CYS A 29 -0.08 -0.40 4.11
C CYS A 29 -1.37 -1.22 4.14
N CYS A 30 -1.25 -2.54 3.97
CA CYS A 30 -2.37 -3.45 4.10
C CYS A 30 -2.67 -3.69 5.58
N SER A 31 -3.87 -3.30 6.03
CA SER A 31 -4.33 -3.47 7.42
C SER A 31 -4.42 -4.93 7.88
N ARG A 32 -4.45 -5.88 6.93
CA ARG A 32 -4.58 -7.32 7.21
C ARG A 32 -3.25 -8.05 7.30
N CYS A 33 -2.28 -7.73 6.44
CA CYS A 33 -1.04 -8.51 6.31
C CYS A 33 0.24 -7.68 6.45
N GLY A 34 0.13 -6.37 6.68
CA GLY A 34 1.26 -5.45 6.86
C GLY A 34 2.09 -5.22 5.60
N SER A 35 1.64 -5.69 4.44
CA SER A 35 2.36 -5.46 3.18
C SER A 35 2.29 -3.99 2.80
N PHE A 36 3.37 -3.47 2.23
CA PHE A 36 3.43 -2.12 1.68
C PHE A 36 3.25 -2.15 0.16
N ARG A 37 2.65 -1.10 -0.39
CA ARG A 37 2.68 -0.78 -1.82
C ARG A 37 2.85 0.72 -2.02
N TYR A 38 3.40 1.08 -3.17
CA TYR A 38 3.56 2.46 -3.62
C TYR A 38 2.78 2.64 -4.91
N VAL A 39 1.88 3.62 -4.93
CA VAL A 39 1.06 3.97 -6.10
C VAL A 39 1.24 5.45 -6.41
N PRO A 40 1.06 5.91 -7.65
CA PRO A 40 1.10 7.33 -7.98
C PRO A 40 0.12 8.12 -7.10
N GLY A 41 0.56 9.28 -6.57
CA GLY A 41 -0.37 10.25 -6.00
C GLY A 41 -1.10 10.98 -7.13
N GLU A 42 -2.43 11.10 -7.02
CA GLU A 42 -3.24 11.95 -7.93
C GLU A 42 -2.81 13.41 -7.86
#